data_AF-A0A1A9ZFF4-F1
#
_entry.id   AF-A0A1A9ZFF4-F1
#
_cell.length_a   1.000
_cell.length_b   1.000
_cell.length_c   1.000
_cell.angle_alpha   90.00
_cell.angle_beta   90.00
_cell.angle_gamma   90.00
#
_symmetry.space_group_name_H-M   'P 1'
#
loop_
_entity.id
_entity.type
_entity.pdbx_description
1 polymer ?
#
loop_
_entity_poly.entity_id
_entity_poly.type
_entity_poly.pdbx_seq_one_letter_code
_entity_poly.pdbx_strand_id
1 'polypeptide(L)'
;MSRVMCRNRVTGTDVEDALCNAANRPEPTVELCNTHTCPPRWIADEWSPCSRLCGPGVRERMVVCAEESNGIKTRVADIMCPLPKPPTQEQCIMEECPKWEVEEWTSLSNYVNAASTSYEVLRSWMAF
;
A
#
# COMPACT_ATOMS: atom_id res chain seq x y z
N MET A 1 -33.28 -8.93 -1.87
CA MET A 1 -34.08 -8.21 -0.84
C MET A 1 -35.30 -7.59 -1.51
N SER A 2 -36.51 -7.97 -1.12
CA SER A 2 -37.74 -7.38 -1.65
C SER A 2 -38.30 -6.34 -0.68
N ARG A 3 -38.61 -5.15 -1.21
CA ARG A 3 -39.17 -4.04 -0.45
C ARG A 3 -40.69 -4.08 -0.55
N VAL A 4 -41.37 -4.35 0.55
CA VAL A 4 -42.85 -4.32 0.62
C VAL A 4 -43.30 -2.87 0.74
N MET A 5 -44.19 -2.44 -0.16
CA MET A 5 -44.69 -1.07 -0.21
C MET A 5 -46.21 -1.09 -0.34
N CYS A 6 -46.90 -0.33 0.52
CA CYS A 6 -48.33 -0.08 0.37
C CYS A 6 -48.54 0.97 -0.71
N ARG A 7 -49.21 0.61 -1.81
CA ARG A 7 -49.40 1.50 -2.96
C ARG A 7 -50.86 1.53 -3.39
N ASN A 8 -51.35 2.73 -3.69
CA ASN A 8 -52.70 2.92 -4.21
C ASN A 8 -52.83 2.32 -5.63
N ARG A 9 -53.86 1.51 -5.87
CA ARG A 9 -54.07 0.79 -7.14
C ARG A 9 -54.36 1.70 -8.34
N VAL A 10 -54.96 2.87 -8.11
CA VAL A 10 -55.40 3.80 -9.16
C VAL A 10 -54.31 4.81 -9.48
N THR A 11 -53.72 5.41 -8.44
CA THR A 11 -52.70 6.47 -8.62
C THR A 11 -51.28 5.93 -8.68
N GLY A 12 -51.03 4.70 -8.23
CA GLY A 12 -49.70 4.13 -8.16
C GLY A 12 -48.78 4.79 -7.13
N THR A 13 -49.33 5.63 -6.25
CA THR A 13 -48.56 6.34 -5.22
C THR A 13 -48.38 5.48 -3.98
N ASP A 14 -47.18 5.52 -3.40
CA ASP A 14 -46.91 4.89 -2.11
C ASP A 14 -47.71 5.63 -1.02
N VAL A 15 -48.42 4.89 -0.20
CA VAL A 15 -49.28 5.42 0.87
C VAL A 15 -48.89 4.78 2.20
N GLU A 16 -49.48 5.27 3.29
CA GLU A 16 -49.19 4.77 4.63
C GLU A 16 -49.60 3.29 4.79
N ASP A 17 -48.73 2.48 5.40
CA ASP A 17 -48.92 1.03 5.59
C ASP A 17 -50.25 0.70 6.29
N ALA A 18 -50.73 1.58 7.17
CA ALA A 18 -52.00 1.43 7.89
C ALA A 18 -53.24 1.41 6.97
N LEU A 19 -53.11 1.96 5.75
CA LEU A 19 -54.18 1.95 4.74
C LEU A 19 -54.25 0.61 3.99
N CYS A 20 -53.20 -0.21 4.06
CA CYS A 20 -53.21 -1.57 3.54
C CYS A 20 -53.67 -2.55 4.63
N ASN A 21 -54.39 -3.61 4.21
CA ASN A 21 -54.80 -4.66 5.13
C ASN A 21 -53.57 -5.47 5.60
N ALA A 22 -53.29 -5.42 6.90
CA ALA A 22 -52.19 -6.16 7.52
C ALA A 22 -52.27 -7.67 7.30
N ALA A 23 -53.47 -8.26 7.19
CA ALA A 23 -53.65 -9.69 6.94
C ALA A 23 -53.14 -10.13 5.56
N ASN A 24 -53.03 -9.19 4.61
CA ASN A 24 -52.52 -9.45 3.26
C ASN A 24 -51.10 -8.91 3.08
N ARG A 25 -50.44 -8.44 4.16
CA ARG A 25 -49.07 -7.98 4.10
C ARG A 25 -48.17 -9.17 3.74
N PRO A 26 -47.45 -9.13 2.61
CA PRO A 26 -46.51 -10.19 2.29
C PRO A 26 -45.39 -10.24 3.33
N GLU A 27 -44.95 -11.45 3.67
CA GLU A 27 -43.75 -11.62 4.48
C GLU A 27 -42.53 -11.07 3.73
N PRO A 28 -41.70 -10.23 4.37
CA PRO A 28 -40.48 -9.75 3.74
C PRO A 28 -39.55 -10.92 3.49
N THR A 29 -39.25 -11.23 2.22
CA THR A 29 -38.26 -12.25 1.91
C THR A 29 -36.86 -11.69 2.15
N VAL A 30 -36.19 -12.21 3.17
CA VAL A 30 -34.79 -11.96 3.43
C VAL A 30 -33.98 -12.85 2.50
N GLU A 31 -33.32 -12.25 1.53
CA GLU A 31 -32.31 -12.94 0.73
C GLU A 31 -30.94 -12.70 1.38
N LEU A 32 -30.22 -13.78 1.59
CA LEU A 32 -28.83 -13.73 1.99
C LEU A 32 -28.00 -13.23 0.80
N CYS A 33 -27.28 -12.14 0.97
CA CYS A 33 -26.26 -11.69 0.03
C CYS A 33 -24.89 -12.26 0.43
N ASN A 34 -23.96 -12.33 -0.51
CA ASN A 34 -22.61 -12.87 -0.29
C ASN A 34 -22.60 -14.32 0.23
N THR A 35 -23.57 -15.14 -0.20
CA THR A 35 -23.67 -16.57 0.13
C THR A 35 -22.55 -17.40 -0.49
N HIS A 36 -21.89 -16.87 -1.51
CA HIS A 36 -20.74 -17.49 -2.17
C HIS A 36 -19.46 -16.79 -1.75
N THR A 37 -18.39 -17.58 -1.69
CA THR A 37 -17.05 -17.07 -1.50
C THR A 37 -16.70 -16.09 -2.62
N CYS A 38 -16.09 -14.96 -2.28
CA CYS A 38 -15.57 -14.03 -3.26
C CYS A 38 -14.43 -14.70 -4.04
N PRO A 39 -14.33 -14.51 -5.37
CA PRO A 39 -13.24 -15.10 -6.14
C PRO A 39 -11.88 -14.60 -5.62
N PRO A 40 -10.83 -15.46 -5.64
CA PRO A 40 -9.50 -15.07 -5.20
C PRO A 40 -8.95 -13.87 -5.99
N ARG A 41 -8.32 -12.95 -5.27
CA ARG A 41 -7.74 -11.72 -5.83
C ARG A 41 -6.38 -11.42 -5.24
N TRP A 42 -5.58 -10.69 -6.00
CA TRP A 42 -4.32 -10.16 -5.50
C TRP A 42 -4.56 -9.09 -4.45
N ILE A 43 -3.86 -9.24 -3.33
CA ILE A 43 -3.76 -8.22 -2.28
C ILE A 43 -2.30 -7.79 -2.25
N ALA A 44 -2.09 -6.50 -2.48
CA ALA A 44 -0.78 -5.86 -2.40
C ALA A 44 -0.74 -4.96 -1.17
N ASP A 45 0.31 -5.13 -0.37
CA ASP A 45 0.57 -4.25 0.77
C ASP A 45 1.15 -2.91 0.30
N GLU A 46 1.37 -2.02 1.27
CA GLU A 46 2.12 -0.78 1.03
C GLU A 46 3.54 -1.07 0.60
N TRP A 47 4.10 -0.14 -0.17
CA TRP A 47 5.51 -0.17 -0.52
C TRP A 47 6.37 0.08 0.71
N SER A 48 7.48 -0.65 0.79
CA SER A 48 8.55 -0.37 1.72
C SER A 48 9.10 1.04 1.49
N PRO A 49 9.83 1.58 2.47
CA PRO A 49 10.73 2.70 2.21
C PRO A 49 11.68 2.38 1.05
N CYS A 50 12.15 3.43 0.38
CA CYS A 50 13.15 3.30 -0.67
C CYS A 50 14.44 2.70 -0.10
N SER A 51 15.11 1.82 -0.83
CA SER A 51 16.36 1.17 -0.44
C SER A 51 17.52 2.15 -0.22
N ARG A 52 17.36 3.39 -0.70
CA ARG A 52 18.30 4.50 -0.49
C ARG A 52 17.55 5.70 0.07
N LEU A 53 18.27 6.50 0.84
CA LEU A 53 17.76 7.78 1.37
C LEU A 53 18.02 8.95 0.41
N CYS A 54 18.85 8.75 -0.62
CA CYS A 54 19.17 9.72 -1.65
C CYS A 54 19.43 9.00 -3.00
N GLY A 55 19.17 9.69 -4.11
CA GLY A 55 19.35 9.19 -5.46
C GLY A 55 18.41 8.04 -5.86
N PRO A 56 18.70 7.35 -6.98
CA PRO A 56 17.90 6.23 -7.47
C PRO A 56 18.05 4.98 -6.59
N GLY A 57 16.91 4.42 -6.19
CA GLY A 57 16.82 3.20 -5.41
C GLY A 57 15.65 2.33 -5.84
N VAL A 58 15.32 1.36 -5.01
CA VAL A 58 14.25 0.38 -5.24
C VAL A 58 13.41 0.24 -3.98
N ARG A 59 12.10 0.06 -4.12
CA ARG A 59 11.21 -0.31 -3.02
C ARG A 59 10.44 -1.58 -3.33
N GLU A 60 10.07 -2.31 -2.29
CA GLU A 60 9.46 -3.63 -2.39
C GLU A 60 8.12 -3.65 -1.66
N ARG A 61 7.22 -4.54 -2.09
CA ARG A 61 5.96 -4.79 -1.38
C ARG A 61 5.60 -6.25 -1.42
N MET A 62 4.82 -6.69 -0.45
CA MET A 62 4.24 -8.03 -0.47
C MET A 62 3.01 -8.06 -1.38
N VAL A 63 2.90 -9.11 -2.19
CA VAL A 63 1.73 -9.38 -3.03
C VAL A 63 1.34 -10.84 -2.85
N VAL A 64 0.13 -11.08 -2.35
CA VAL A 64 -0.40 -12.42 -2.08
C VAL A 64 -1.73 -12.63 -2.79
N CYS A 65 -1.99 -13.86 -3.23
CA CYS A 65 -3.32 -14.25 -3.65
C CYS A 65 -4.15 -14.60 -2.41
N ALA A 66 -5.33 -14.02 -2.28
CA ALA A 66 -6.21 -14.30 -1.15
C ALA A 66 -7.67 -14.43 -1.59
N GLU A 67 -8.37 -15.32 -0.92
CA GLU A 67 -9.81 -15.55 -1.04
C GLU A 67 -10.53 -14.96 0.18
N GLU A 68 -11.74 -14.44 0.00
CA GLU A 68 -12.52 -13.84 1.09
C GLU A 68 -13.84 -14.59 1.28
N SER A 69 -14.03 -15.17 2.47
CA SER A 69 -15.22 -15.92 2.87
C SER A 69 -15.72 -15.40 4.21
N ASN A 70 -16.99 -14.99 4.29
CA ASN A 70 -17.61 -14.45 5.52
C ASN A 70 -16.78 -13.32 6.18
N GLY A 71 -16.13 -12.48 5.37
CA GLY A 71 -15.26 -11.39 5.85
C GLY A 71 -13.87 -11.82 6.31
N ILE A 72 -13.56 -13.11 6.26
CA ILE A 72 -12.22 -13.65 6.55
C ILE A 72 -11.44 -13.75 5.25
N LYS A 73 -10.27 -13.11 5.21
CA LYS A 73 -9.32 -13.21 4.10
C LYS A 73 -8.31 -14.29 4.39
N THR A 74 -8.18 -15.26 3.49
CA THR A 74 -7.24 -16.38 3.62
C THR A 74 -6.30 -16.40 2.43
N ARG A 75 -5.00 -16.52 2.69
CA ARG A 75 -3.99 -16.67 1.63
C ARG A 75 -4.17 -18.01 0.93
N VAL A 76 -4.19 -17.98 -0.39
CA VAL A 76 -4.29 -19.15 -1.26
C VAL A 76 -3.10 -19.19 -2.23
N ALA A 77 -3.00 -20.25 -3.03
CA ALA A 77 -1.93 -20.38 -4.03
C ALA A 77 -2.07 -19.34 -5.14
N ASP A 78 -0.93 -18.82 -5.64
CA ASP A 78 -0.88 -17.79 -6.69
C ASP A 78 -1.68 -18.15 -7.96
N ILE A 79 -1.76 -19.43 -8.31
CA ILE A 79 -2.51 -19.94 -9.47
C ILE A 79 -4.02 -19.70 -9.36
N MET A 80 -4.55 -19.48 -8.16
CA MET A 80 -5.97 -19.24 -7.93
C MET A 80 -6.39 -17.83 -8.34
N CYS A 81 -5.43 -16.90 -8.47
CA CYS A 81 -5.69 -15.55 -8.91
C CYS A 81 -5.57 -15.49 -10.45
N PRO A 82 -6.67 -15.22 -11.18
CA PRO A 82 -6.69 -15.29 -12.65
C PRO A 82 -5.98 -14.10 -13.31
N LEU A 83 -5.84 -12.98 -12.58
CA LEU A 83 -5.19 -11.79 -13.09
C LEU A 83 -3.66 -11.91 -12.99
N PRO A 84 -2.90 -11.17 -13.81
CA PRO A 84 -1.45 -11.10 -13.67
C PRO A 84 -1.06 -10.61 -12.27
N LYS A 85 -0.02 -11.22 -11.69
CA LYS A 85 0.51 -10.82 -10.38
C LYS A 85 1.05 -9.39 -10.45
N PRO A 86 0.58 -8.48 -9.58
CA PRO A 86 1.14 -7.14 -9.46
C PRO A 86 2.66 -7.16 -9.16
N PRO A 87 3.40 -6.11 -9.55
CA PRO A 87 4.83 -6.03 -9.28
C PRO A 87 5.08 -6.00 -7.77
N THR A 88 6.09 -6.74 -7.34
CA THR A 88 6.59 -6.76 -5.95
C THR A 88 7.74 -5.79 -5.73
N GLN A 89 8.23 -5.15 -6.78
CA GLN A 89 9.37 -4.26 -6.76
C GLN A 89 9.15 -3.09 -7.73
N GLU A 90 9.54 -1.88 -7.35
CA GLU A 90 9.55 -0.72 -8.25
C GLU A 90 10.70 0.25 -7.95
N GLN A 91 11.05 1.07 -8.93
CA GLN A 91 12.07 2.11 -8.76
C GLN A 91 11.53 3.28 -7.93
N CYS A 92 12.39 3.86 -7.10
CA CYS A 92 12.14 5.09 -6.37
C CYS A 92 13.30 6.06 -6.58
N ILE A 93 13.00 7.36 -6.62
CA ILE A 93 14.00 8.41 -6.77
C ILE A 93 13.87 9.33 -5.56
N MET A 94 14.91 9.36 -4.75
CA MET A 94 15.06 10.30 -3.63
C MET A 94 15.88 11.52 -4.08
N GLU A 95 15.98 12.52 -3.21
CA GLU A 95 16.82 13.72 -3.43
C GLU A 95 18.27 13.37 -3.75
N GLU A 96 18.99 14.29 -4.41
CA GLU A 96 20.40 14.06 -4.74
C GLU A 96 21.24 13.76 -3.51
N CYS A 97 22.20 12.85 -3.66
CA CYS A 97 23.08 12.48 -2.55
C CYS A 97 24.04 13.63 -2.22
N PRO A 98 24.23 13.94 -0.92
CA PRO A 98 25.22 14.92 -0.50
C PRO A 98 26.62 14.47 -0.93
N LYS A 99 27.45 15.44 -1.31
CA LYS A 99 28.82 15.22 -1.76
C LYS A 99 29.78 15.91 -0.81
N TRP A 100 30.95 15.31 -0.62
CA TRP A 100 32.04 15.97 0.08
C TRP A 100 32.59 17.09 -0.79
N GLU A 101 32.54 18.31 -0.28
CA GLU A 101 33.19 19.46 -0.89
C GLU A 101 34.47 19.76 -0.10
N VAL A 102 35.56 20.02 -0.80
CA VAL A 102 36.83 20.43 -0.16
C VAL A 102 36.81 21.94 -0.08
N GLU A 103 36.76 22.48 1.12
CA GLU A 103 37.01 23.90 1.36
C GLU A 103 38.52 24.17 1.24
N GLU A 104 38.90 25.31 0.64
CA GLU A 104 40.31 25.71 0.60
C GLU A 104 40.79 25.99 2.02
N TRP A 105 41.82 25.26 2.45
CA TRP A 105 42.51 25.56 3.70
C TRP A 105 43.01 27.01 3.63
N THR A 106 42.47 27.88 4.48
CA THR A 106 43.06 29.20 4.67
C THR A 106 44.54 29.01 4.92
N SER A 107 45.37 29.67 4.11
CA SER A 107 46.82 29.56 4.17
C SER A 107 47.24 29.71 5.63
N LEU A 108 48.02 28.74 6.12
CA LEU A 108 48.56 28.75 7.48
C LEU A 108 49.59 29.89 7.61
N SER A 109 49.14 31.15 7.57
CA SER A 109 49.96 32.29 7.94
C SER A 109 50.00 32.48 9.47
N ASN A 110 49.20 31.73 10.23
CA ASN A 110 49.08 31.89 11.68
C ASN A 110 49.52 30.68 12.53
N TYR A 111 50.03 29.60 11.94
CA TYR A 111 50.66 28.49 12.68
C TYR A 111 52.16 28.44 12.43
N VAL A 112 52.90 29.45 12.90
CA VAL A 112 54.38 29.45 12.84
C VAL A 112 55.01 28.44 13.80
N ASN A 113 54.27 27.75 14.67
CA ASN A 113 54.86 26.70 15.53
C ASN A 113 53.96 25.48 15.66
N ALA A 114 53.85 24.68 14.60
CA ALA A 114 53.55 23.26 14.72
C ALA A 114 54.18 22.53 13.53
N ALA A 115 55.46 22.21 13.65
CA ALA A 115 56.10 21.28 12.74
C ALA A 115 55.32 19.95 12.76
N SER A 116 54.65 19.61 11.67
CA SER A 116 54.39 18.22 11.31
C SER A 116 54.22 18.10 9.80
N THR A 117 55.25 17.55 9.18
CA THR A 117 55.31 17.07 7.81
C THR A 117 54.29 15.96 7.59
N SER A 118 53.26 16.18 6.76
CA SER A 118 52.22 15.16 6.48
C SER A 118 52.36 14.49 5.10
N TYR A 119 53.58 14.48 4.52
CA TYR A 119 53.93 13.52 3.47
C TYR A 119 54.24 12.10 4.02
N GLU A 120 53.91 11.80 5.28
CA GLU A 120 54.10 10.48 5.90
C GLU A 120 52.82 9.77 6.36
N VAL A 121 51.60 10.23 6.02
CA VAL A 121 50.37 9.50 6.39
C VAL A 121 49.89 8.53 5.29
N LEU A 122 50.49 8.54 4.10
CA LEU A 122 50.13 7.63 3.00
C LEU A 122 50.87 6.26 3.01
N ARG A 123 51.55 5.89 4.10
CA ARG A 123 52.27 4.60 4.21
C ARG A 123 51.89 3.73 5.41
N SER A 124 50.66 3.81 5.92
CA SER A 124 50.26 2.90 7.02
C SER A 124 48.88 2.24 6.93
N TRP A 125 48.19 2.28 5.79
CA TRP A 125 46.92 1.55 5.60
C TRP A 125 46.88 0.70 4.31
N MET A 126 48.04 0.23 3.83
CA MET A 126 48.13 -0.91 2.89
C MET A 126 48.70 -2.13 3.60
N ALA A 127 48.16 -2.44 4.77
CA ALA A 127 48.43 -3.69 5.47
C ALA A 127 47.25 -4.00 6.39
N PHE A 128 46.08 -4.29 5.82
CA PHE A 128 45.08 -5.28 6.26
C PHE A 128 44.02 -5.40 5.17
#